data_AF-A0A1F8F626-F1
#
_entry.id   AF-A0A1F8F626-F1
#
_cell.length_a   1.000
_cell.length_b   1.000
_cell.length_c   1.000
_cell.angle_alpha   90.00
_cell.angle_beta   90.00
_cell.angle_gamma   90.00
#
_symmetry.space_group_name_H-M   'P 1'
#
loop_
_entity.id
_entity.type
_entity.pdbx_description
1 polymer ?
#
loop_
_entity_poly.entity_id
_entity_poly.type
_entity_poly.pdbx_seq_one_letter_code
_entity_poly.pdbx_strand_id
1 'polypeptide(L)'
;MSDVVEQIKSRLDVVDVLSEYLKVQKSGANFKARCPFHNEKTPSFYISPERQIWHCFGCSAGGDIFGFIKQIEGVEFPEALRTLAKKAGVQLEQYNPKVRDDKAKLYEICELASKFFEKQLKSSSTGQKALQYLISRGVRSETIDEFRLGFAPDDWHALGAFLKDRGYSSKEIIAAGLMVDNEGRQYDRFRSRITFPIADLSGQIVGFTGRIFEDVPTRKAVGIPTSDFNQATKELDKNQSVGAKYINTPQTAIYDKSRILYGLDKSRLNVKAVGRCLLVEGNMDALMSYQAGVNNVVATSGTALTQSHLTLLKRYADNLDFCFDTDQAGALATRRGIGLALGQNFNVNIVAINDKECKDPADYVKKYGKIWGDAVKSAKPVIEFYFDKATANFDQSVASKKLLVGVLAPLIKRLESRVEKAHWISRLAGFLRVKEELVEADIGLAKDDLAAYEPYEIQPKSSVSVSLAEAPLDVFNQTLASLVMRNPNLLKGGVKIDETLLDPRVALFIKTAATSGTEADGKKLIARAAKGTNENSNLALEFAYLKSQELWNDFKDSELADEFHGIYNKIRHRKISQQLAELELDIKQAELGKESGKVAELAGKFSKLAVELASIQNEKTQKNQ
;
A
#
# COMPACT_ATOMS: atom_id res chain seq x y z
N MET A 1 16.21 24.27 -15.60
CA MET A 1 15.27 23.98 -14.48
C MET A 1 15.77 24.54 -13.15
N SER A 2 17.06 24.44 -12.80
CA SER A 2 17.59 25.04 -11.55
C SER A 2 17.33 26.56 -11.45
N ASP A 3 17.56 27.30 -12.53
CA ASP A 3 17.36 28.76 -12.59
C ASP A 3 15.90 29.18 -12.32
N VAL A 4 14.92 28.50 -12.92
CA VAL A 4 13.49 28.78 -12.69
C VAL A 4 13.06 28.50 -11.25
N VAL A 5 13.57 27.41 -10.64
CA VAL A 5 13.27 27.07 -9.25
C VAL A 5 13.84 28.12 -8.32
N GLU A 6 15.05 28.60 -8.56
CA GLU A 6 15.68 29.69 -7.79
C GLU A 6 14.95 31.02 -7.98
N GLN A 7 14.48 31.34 -9.20
CA GLN A 7 13.64 32.52 -9.45
C GLN A 7 12.31 32.48 -8.70
N ILE A 8 11.70 31.30 -8.55
CA ILE A 8 10.48 31.14 -7.76
C ILE A 8 10.79 31.28 -6.27
N LYS A 9 11.85 30.62 -5.78
CA LYS A 9 12.27 30.68 -4.37
C LYS A 9 12.72 32.07 -3.93
N SER A 10 13.24 32.89 -4.84
CA SER A 10 13.63 34.27 -4.54
C SER A 10 12.46 35.26 -4.55
N ARG A 11 11.30 34.88 -5.10
CA ARG A 11 10.11 35.75 -5.20
C ARG A 11 9.00 35.39 -4.23
N LEU A 12 9.01 34.19 -3.67
CA LEU A 12 7.98 33.71 -2.74
C LEU A 12 8.60 33.47 -1.36
N ASP A 13 7.99 34.05 -0.35
CA ASP A 13 8.32 33.77 1.04
C ASP A 13 7.57 32.52 1.55
N VAL A 14 8.30 31.64 2.24
CA VAL A 14 7.73 30.40 2.79
C VAL A 14 6.57 30.65 3.75
N VAL A 15 6.59 31.74 4.52
CA VAL A 15 5.51 32.09 5.45
C VAL A 15 4.27 32.47 4.67
N ASP A 16 4.41 33.31 3.63
CA ASP A 16 3.27 33.77 2.83
C ASP A 16 2.59 32.60 2.13
N VAL A 17 3.36 31.72 1.47
CA VAL A 17 2.83 30.55 0.76
C VAL A 17 2.09 29.61 1.71
N LEU A 18 2.67 29.32 2.89
CA LEU A 18 2.07 28.37 3.83
C LEU A 18 0.90 28.98 4.61
N SER A 19 0.89 30.30 4.83
CA SER A 19 -0.19 31.00 5.55
C SER A 19 -1.51 31.01 4.79
N GLU A 20 -1.50 30.75 3.48
CA GLU A 20 -2.71 30.53 2.69
C GLU A 20 -3.43 29.23 3.09
N TYR A 21 -2.69 28.23 3.56
CA TYR A 21 -3.21 26.91 3.92
C TYR A 21 -3.37 26.76 5.44
N LEU A 22 -2.56 27.49 6.23
CA LEU A 22 -2.43 27.29 7.66
C LEU A 22 -2.68 28.58 8.43
N LYS A 23 -3.39 28.46 9.57
CA LYS A 23 -3.47 29.54 10.54
C LYS A 23 -2.16 29.62 11.34
N VAL A 24 -1.24 30.47 10.88
CA VAL A 24 0.07 30.66 11.51
C VAL A 24 0.02 31.65 12.69
N GLN A 25 0.90 31.43 13.67
CA GLN A 25 1.10 32.31 14.83
C GLN A 25 2.59 32.62 14.98
N LYS A 26 2.94 33.86 15.29
CA LYS A 26 4.33 34.24 15.53
C LYS A 26 4.88 33.58 16.80
N SER A 27 6.10 33.08 16.74
CA SER A 27 6.79 32.41 17.85
C SER A 27 8.29 32.72 17.81
N GLY A 28 8.68 33.85 18.41
CA GLY A 28 10.04 34.38 18.32
C GLY A 28 10.38 34.81 16.89
N ALA A 29 11.53 34.33 16.38
CA ALA A 29 11.98 34.54 15.01
C ALA A 29 11.25 33.64 13.97
N ASN A 30 10.53 32.62 14.43
CA ASN A 30 9.82 31.66 13.58
C ASN A 30 8.29 31.85 13.69
N PHE A 31 7.56 31.10 12.86
CA PHE A 31 6.12 30.96 12.97
C PHE A 31 5.77 29.52 13.36
N LYS A 32 4.66 29.34 14.04
CA LYS A 32 4.11 28.04 14.41
C LYS A 32 2.66 27.88 13.95
N ALA A 33 2.28 26.67 13.60
CA ALA A 33 0.92 26.27 13.22
C ALA A 33 0.63 24.85 13.71
N ARG A 34 -0.63 24.43 13.59
CA ARG A 34 -0.95 23.00 13.67
C ARG A 34 -0.56 22.34 12.36
N CYS A 35 0.07 21.19 12.44
CA CYS A 35 0.50 20.43 11.29
C CYS A 35 -0.72 19.95 10.48
N PRO A 36 -0.76 20.18 9.16
CA PRO A 36 -1.83 19.66 8.32
C PRO A 36 -1.65 18.17 7.97
N PHE A 37 -0.49 17.57 8.28
CA PHE A 37 -0.11 16.22 7.86
C PHE A 37 -0.29 15.15 8.94
N HIS A 38 -0.60 15.55 10.18
CA HIS A 38 -0.93 14.64 11.27
C HIS A 38 -1.81 15.35 12.29
N ASN A 39 -2.57 14.59 13.08
CA ASN A 39 -3.52 15.17 14.03
C ASN A 39 -2.82 15.55 15.34
N GLU A 40 -2.92 16.81 15.74
CA GLU A 40 -2.32 17.32 16.98
C GLU A 40 -3.16 18.42 17.64
N LYS A 41 -3.06 18.53 18.96
CA LYS A 41 -3.76 19.57 19.75
C LYS A 41 -2.90 20.83 19.94
N THR A 42 -1.60 20.65 20.11
CA THR A 42 -0.60 21.69 20.30
C THR A 42 0.14 21.95 18.99
N PRO A 43 0.39 23.21 18.59
CA PRO A 43 1.17 23.52 17.39
C PRO A 43 2.59 22.92 17.43
N SER A 44 2.90 21.97 16.55
CA SER A 44 4.28 21.46 16.36
C SER A 44 4.85 21.77 14.98
N PHE A 45 4.08 22.40 14.10
CA PHE A 45 4.51 22.80 12.78
C PHE A 45 5.20 24.15 12.82
N TYR A 46 6.50 24.20 12.56
CA TYR A 46 7.30 25.43 12.58
C TYR A 46 7.71 25.85 11.17
N ILE A 47 7.70 27.15 10.92
CA ILE A 47 8.10 27.77 9.66
C ILE A 47 9.22 28.75 9.99
N SER A 48 10.35 28.60 9.31
CA SER A 48 11.53 29.46 9.47
C SER A 48 11.65 30.42 8.28
N PRO A 49 11.36 31.73 8.47
CA PRO A 49 11.48 32.72 7.40
C PRO A 49 12.94 32.90 6.97
N GLU A 50 13.88 32.85 7.91
CA GLU A 50 15.31 33.01 7.63
C GLU A 50 15.84 31.88 6.74
N ARG A 51 15.40 30.64 6.99
CA ARG A 51 15.88 29.45 6.26
C ARG A 51 14.99 29.07 5.07
N GLN A 52 13.85 29.74 4.88
CA GLN A 52 12.86 29.44 3.85
C GLN A 52 12.38 27.97 3.83
N ILE A 53 12.22 27.38 5.03
CA ILE A 53 11.80 25.98 5.22
C ILE A 53 10.73 25.86 6.31
N TRP A 54 10.05 24.72 6.32
CA TRP A 54 9.15 24.32 7.41
C TRP A 54 9.51 22.92 7.93
N HIS A 55 9.18 22.67 9.20
CA HIS A 55 9.37 21.38 9.85
C HIS A 55 8.30 21.15 10.92
N CYS A 56 7.75 19.95 10.96
CA CYS A 56 6.82 19.50 11.97
C CYS A 56 7.54 18.64 13.00
N PHE A 57 7.61 19.09 14.25
CA PHE A 57 8.24 18.33 15.34
C PHE A 57 7.38 17.16 15.85
N GLY A 58 6.10 17.09 15.50
CA GLY A 58 5.23 15.97 15.86
C GLY A 58 5.35 14.76 14.91
N CYS A 59 5.50 14.98 13.60
CA CYS A 59 5.56 13.90 12.60
C CYS A 59 6.84 13.87 11.76
N SER A 60 7.81 14.75 12.05
CA SER A 60 9.09 14.88 11.37
C SER A 60 9.02 15.22 9.87
N ALA A 61 7.83 15.59 9.36
CA ALA A 61 7.70 16.10 8.01
C ALA A 61 8.36 17.48 7.90
N GLY A 62 9.08 17.74 6.82
CA GLY A 62 9.73 19.03 6.58
C GLY A 62 10.08 19.21 5.11
N GLY A 63 10.30 20.47 4.72
CA GLY A 63 10.66 20.79 3.34
C GLY A 63 10.65 22.29 3.05
N ASP A 64 10.73 22.62 1.77
CA ASP A 64 10.54 23.97 1.24
C ASP A 64 9.10 24.18 0.75
N ILE A 65 8.84 25.31 0.11
CA ILE A 65 7.54 25.63 -0.50
C ILE A 65 7.05 24.57 -1.51
N PHE A 66 7.96 23.94 -2.27
CA PHE A 66 7.59 22.90 -3.23
C PHE A 66 7.24 21.60 -2.51
N GLY A 67 8.04 21.21 -1.52
CA GLY A 67 7.74 20.07 -0.65
C GLY A 67 6.39 20.20 0.03
N PHE A 68 6.06 21.40 0.53
CA PHE A 68 4.77 21.70 1.12
C PHE A 68 3.63 21.50 0.13
N ILE A 69 3.68 22.15 -1.04
CA ILE A 69 2.62 22.09 -2.06
C ILE A 69 2.41 20.66 -2.55
N LYS A 70 3.49 19.94 -2.84
CA LYS A 70 3.42 18.52 -3.23
C LYS A 70 2.68 17.70 -2.18
N GLN A 71 2.98 17.92 -0.91
CA GLN A 71 2.42 17.12 0.18
C GLN A 71 0.98 17.53 0.53
N ILE A 72 0.66 18.83 0.53
CA ILE A 72 -0.67 19.34 0.91
C ILE A 72 -1.69 19.15 -0.21
N GLU A 73 -1.29 19.36 -1.47
CA GLU A 73 -2.18 19.19 -2.63
C GLU A 73 -2.12 17.75 -3.16
N GLY A 74 -1.10 16.96 -2.81
CA GLY A 74 -0.89 15.60 -3.32
C GLY A 74 -0.48 15.59 -4.79
N VAL A 75 0.25 16.63 -5.22
CA VAL A 75 0.68 16.87 -6.60
C VAL A 75 2.17 16.57 -6.75
N GLU A 76 2.61 16.28 -7.97
CA GLU A 76 4.02 16.04 -8.26
C GLU A 76 4.79 17.35 -8.50
N PHE A 77 6.12 17.29 -8.53
CA PHE A 77 6.96 18.48 -8.66
C PHE A 77 6.63 19.37 -9.87
N PRO A 78 6.32 18.86 -11.08
CA PRO A 78 5.97 19.71 -12.22
C PRO A 78 4.68 20.52 -12.01
N GLU A 79 3.70 19.96 -11.29
CA GLU A 79 2.45 20.63 -10.98
C GLU A 79 2.65 21.67 -9.88
N ALA A 80 3.38 21.31 -8.81
CA ALA A 80 3.80 22.25 -7.78
C ALA A 80 4.60 23.42 -8.40
N LEU A 81 5.45 23.13 -9.39
CA LEU A 81 6.20 24.14 -10.14
C LEU A 81 5.29 25.09 -10.91
N ARG A 82 4.25 24.59 -11.60
CA ARG A 82 3.29 25.46 -12.30
C ARG A 82 2.50 26.34 -11.33
N THR A 83 2.02 25.76 -10.23
CA THR A 83 1.26 26.47 -9.19
C THR A 83 2.10 27.60 -8.59
N LEU A 84 3.34 27.30 -8.20
CA LEU A 84 4.24 28.29 -7.60
C LEU A 84 4.80 29.29 -8.62
N ALA A 85 5.06 28.89 -9.88
CA ALA A 85 5.47 29.81 -10.93
C ALA A 85 4.40 30.86 -11.24
N LYS A 86 3.12 30.45 -11.29
CA LYS A 86 1.98 31.36 -11.46
C LYS A 86 1.90 32.36 -10.30
N LYS A 87 2.10 31.90 -9.07
CA LYS A 87 2.14 32.76 -7.87
C LYS A 87 3.33 33.73 -7.89
N ALA A 88 4.50 33.27 -8.32
CA ALA A 88 5.73 34.06 -8.40
C ALA A 88 5.78 35.01 -9.62
N GLY A 89 4.78 34.99 -10.50
CA GLY A 89 4.80 35.73 -11.77
C GLY A 89 5.99 35.34 -12.67
N VAL A 90 6.47 34.10 -12.57
CA VAL A 90 7.58 33.56 -13.37
C VAL A 90 6.97 32.89 -14.60
N GLN A 91 7.31 33.36 -15.79
CA GLN A 91 6.92 32.69 -17.03
C GLN A 91 7.78 31.44 -17.20
N LEU A 92 7.14 30.28 -17.22
CA LEU A 92 7.79 29.03 -17.56
C LEU A 92 8.01 29.02 -19.08
N GLU A 93 9.27 28.99 -19.54
CA GLU A 93 9.56 28.72 -20.95
C GLU A 93 8.86 27.41 -21.36
N GLN A 94 8.26 27.40 -22.56
CA GLN A 94 7.58 26.22 -23.06
C GLN A 94 8.55 25.05 -23.07
N TYR A 95 8.18 24.04 -22.31
CA TYR A 95 8.86 22.77 -22.16
C TYR A 95 9.35 22.24 -23.52
N ASN A 96 10.67 22.09 -23.68
CA ASN A 96 11.27 21.57 -24.90
C ASN A 96 10.77 20.13 -25.14
N PRO A 97 9.97 19.86 -26.19
CA PRO A 97 9.30 18.57 -26.37
C PRO A 97 10.26 17.41 -26.65
N LYS A 98 11.56 17.65 -26.82
CA LYS A 98 12.57 16.62 -27.10
C LYS A 98 13.08 15.89 -25.86
N VAL A 99 12.86 16.41 -24.65
CA VAL A 99 13.13 15.68 -23.40
C VAL A 99 11.81 15.56 -22.66
N ARG A 100 10.96 14.62 -23.09
CA ARG A 100 9.74 14.28 -22.36
C ARG A 100 10.10 13.54 -21.08
N ASP A 101 9.59 14.04 -19.95
CA ASP A 101 9.63 13.42 -18.64
C ASP A 101 9.13 11.98 -18.78
N ASP A 102 9.87 11.04 -18.21
CA ASP A 102 9.54 9.63 -18.29
C ASP A 102 8.10 9.38 -17.80
N LYS A 103 7.65 10.11 -16.76
CA LYS A 103 6.25 10.02 -16.30
C LYS A 103 5.24 10.55 -17.33
N ALA A 104 5.53 11.67 -17.99
CA ALA A 104 4.65 12.24 -19.01
C ALA A 104 4.42 11.26 -20.17
N LYS A 105 5.47 10.53 -20.58
CA LYS A 105 5.33 9.46 -21.57
C LYS A 105 4.43 8.33 -21.08
N LEU A 106 4.54 7.91 -19.82
CA LEU A 106 3.68 6.86 -19.28
C LEU A 106 2.20 7.27 -19.31
N TYR A 107 1.88 8.52 -18.95
CA TYR A 107 0.53 9.06 -19.07
C TYR A 107 0.02 9.05 -20.52
N GLU A 108 0.86 9.47 -21.48
CA GLU A 108 0.50 9.43 -22.91
C GLU A 108 0.25 8.00 -23.41
N ILE A 109 1.09 7.04 -23.01
CA ILE A 109 0.94 5.61 -23.33
C ILE A 109 -0.39 5.08 -22.78
N CYS A 110 -0.68 5.33 -21.50
CA CYS A 110 -1.93 4.91 -20.87
C CYS A 110 -3.15 5.54 -21.54
N GLU A 111 -3.09 6.83 -21.89
CA GLU A 111 -4.18 7.52 -22.61
C GLU A 111 -4.42 6.93 -24.02
N LEU A 112 -3.34 6.64 -24.76
CA LEU A 112 -3.44 5.99 -26.07
C LEU A 112 -3.97 4.56 -25.97
N ALA A 113 -3.57 3.81 -24.95
CA ALA A 113 -4.09 2.48 -24.68
C ALA A 113 -5.58 2.50 -24.33
N SER A 114 -6.04 3.49 -23.55
CA SER A 114 -7.47 3.69 -23.26
C SER A 114 -8.26 3.87 -24.56
N LYS A 115 -7.84 4.81 -25.41
CA LYS A 115 -8.46 5.06 -26.72
C LYS A 115 -8.46 3.82 -27.62
N PHE A 116 -7.37 3.05 -27.61
CA PHE A 116 -7.29 1.79 -28.35
C PHE A 116 -8.36 0.80 -27.85
N PHE A 117 -8.45 0.58 -26.53
CA PHE A 117 -9.42 -0.34 -25.96
C PHE A 117 -10.87 0.11 -26.15
N GLU A 118 -11.16 1.40 -26.00
CA GLU A 118 -12.48 1.99 -26.27
C GLU A 118 -12.92 1.72 -27.72
N LYS A 119 -12.00 1.94 -28.68
CA LYS A 119 -12.24 1.65 -30.10
C LYS A 119 -12.48 0.16 -30.34
N GLN A 120 -11.68 -0.72 -29.72
CA GLN A 120 -11.82 -2.17 -29.86
C GLN A 120 -13.16 -2.67 -29.32
N LEU A 121 -13.63 -2.13 -28.18
CA LEU A 121 -14.94 -2.48 -27.61
C LEU A 121 -16.09 -2.17 -28.60
N LYS A 122 -16.02 -1.03 -29.29
CA LYS A 122 -17.07 -0.58 -30.21
C LYS A 122 -16.99 -1.25 -31.59
N SER A 123 -15.79 -1.54 -32.08
CA SER A 123 -15.56 -1.81 -33.51
C SER A 123 -15.20 -3.26 -33.83
N SER A 124 -14.71 -4.05 -32.87
CA SER A 124 -14.32 -5.45 -33.12
C SER A 124 -15.48 -6.41 -32.86
N SER A 125 -15.51 -7.55 -33.56
CA SER A 125 -16.56 -8.56 -33.38
C SER A 125 -16.57 -9.16 -31.97
N THR A 126 -15.39 -9.37 -31.38
CA THR A 126 -15.22 -9.82 -29.98
C THR A 126 -15.51 -8.70 -28.99
N GLY A 127 -15.14 -7.46 -29.29
CA GLY A 127 -15.50 -6.28 -28.51
C GLY A 127 -17.01 -6.09 -28.42
N GLN A 128 -17.76 -6.32 -29.51
CA GLN A 128 -19.22 -6.29 -29.48
C GLN A 128 -19.81 -7.35 -28.56
N LYS A 129 -19.23 -8.55 -28.46
CA LYS A 129 -19.65 -9.56 -27.47
C LYS A 129 -19.39 -9.08 -26.04
N ALA A 130 -18.23 -8.48 -25.79
CA ALA A 130 -17.89 -7.90 -24.49
C ALA A 130 -18.83 -6.73 -24.12
N LEU A 131 -19.22 -5.92 -25.09
CA LEU A 131 -20.23 -4.87 -24.94
C LEU A 131 -21.60 -5.45 -24.58
N GLN A 132 -22.05 -6.48 -25.31
CA GLN A 132 -23.29 -7.19 -24.98
C GLN A 132 -23.24 -7.81 -23.59
N TYR A 133 -22.08 -8.34 -23.17
CA TYR A 133 -21.89 -8.81 -21.81
C TYR A 133 -22.08 -7.70 -20.77
N LEU A 134 -21.47 -6.52 -20.96
CA LEU A 134 -21.64 -5.37 -20.07
C LEU A 134 -23.11 -4.95 -19.96
N ILE A 135 -23.80 -4.84 -21.10
CA ILE A 135 -25.23 -4.51 -21.16
C ILE A 135 -26.06 -5.58 -20.45
N SER A 136 -25.76 -6.87 -20.65
CA SER A 136 -26.44 -7.98 -19.97
C SER A 136 -26.22 -7.96 -18.44
N ARG A 137 -25.12 -7.34 -17.99
CA ARG A 137 -24.82 -7.10 -16.57
C ARG A 137 -25.46 -5.81 -16.04
N GLY A 138 -26.24 -5.09 -16.85
CA GLY A 138 -26.97 -3.90 -16.47
C GLY A 138 -26.20 -2.59 -16.64
N VAL A 139 -25.02 -2.61 -17.28
CA VAL A 139 -24.24 -1.40 -17.53
C VAL A 139 -24.83 -0.65 -18.72
N ARG A 140 -25.19 0.62 -18.53
CA ARG A 140 -25.73 1.51 -19.56
C ARG A 140 -24.62 2.07 -20.45
N SER A 141 -24.95 2.36 -21.71
CA SER A 141 -24.01 2.92 -22.68
C SER A 141 -23.39 4.23 -22.22
N GLU A 142 -24.14 5.11 -21.55
CA GLU A 142 -23.61 6.37 -21.03
C GLU A 142 -22.54 6.12 -19.96
N THR A 143 -22.74 5.10 -19.11
CA THR A 143 -21.77 4.71 -18.09
C THR A 143 -20.52 4.09 -18.73
N ILE A 144 -20.68 3.30 -19.80
CA ILE A 144 -19.55 2.74 -20.57
C ILE A 144 -18.68 3.88 -21.10
N ASP A 145 -19.29 4.90 -21.70
CA ASP A 145 -18.58 6.06 -22.24
C ASP A 145 -17.98 6.94 -21.14
N GLU A 146 -18.72 7.24 -20.06
CA GLU A 146 -18.27 8.08 -18.95
C GLU A 146 -17.06 7.48 -18.21
N PHE A 147 -17.07 6.17 -17.99
CA PHE A 147 -15.95 5.43 -17.37
C PHE A 147 -14.93 4.93 -18.41
N ARG A 148 -15.12 5.27 -19.69
CA ARG A 148 -14.22 4.93 -20.80
C ARG A 148 -13.88 3.44 -20.86
N LEU A 149 -14.87 2.57 -20.61
CA LEU A 149 -14.64 1.13 -20.65
C LEU A 149 -14.19 0.70 -22.04
N GLY A 150 -13.32 -0.30 -22.08
CA GLY A 150 -12.73 -0.78 -23.32
C GLY A 150 -12.66 -2.30 -23.39
N PHE A 151 -12.05 -2.78 -24.47
CA PHE A 151 -11.79 -4.20 -24.68
C PHE A 151 -10.38 -4.43 -25.19
N ALA A 152 -9.65 -5.32 -24.51
CA ALA A 152 -8.38 -5.84 -24.98
C ALA A 152 -8.61 -7.09 -25.85
N PRO A 153 -8.22 -7.08 -27.14
CA PRO A 153 -8.43 -8.21 -28.04
C PRO A 153 -7.67 -9.46 -27.59
N ASP A 154 -8.09 -10.64 -28.05
CA ASP A 154 -7.36 -11.90 -27.80
C ASP A 154 -6.19 -12.05 -28.78
N ASP A 155 -5.23 -11.12 -28.66
CA ASP A 155 -4.00 -11.10 -29.46
C ASP A 155 -2.81 -10.82 -28.54
N TRP A 156 -1.66 -11.41 -28.84
CA TRP A 156 -0.46 -11.30 -28.00
C TRP A 156 0.29 -9.98 -28.15
N HIS A 157 0.06 -9.23 -29.22
CA HIS A 157 0.86 -8.05 -29.59
C HIS A 157 0.05 -6.87 -30.12
N ALA A 158 -1.28 -6.95 -30.23
CA ALA A 158 -2.10 -5.91 -30.84
C ALA A 158 -1.90 -4.51 -30.25
N LEU A 159 -1.92 -4.35 -28.92
CA LEU A 159 -1.65 -3.08 -28.26
C LEU A 159 -0.18 -2.70 -28.36
N GLY A 160 0.73 -3.64 -28.11
CA GLY A 160 2.17 -3.41 -28.20
C GLY A 160 2.61 -2.92 -29.58
N ALA A 161 2.09 -3.53 -30.65
CA ALA A 161 2.32 -3.11 -32.03
C ALA A 161 1.72 -1.72 -32.30
N PHE A 162 0.49 -1.46 -31.84
CA PHE A 162 -0.17 -0.16 -31.99
C PHE A 162 0.61 0.99 -31.32
N LEU A 163 1.22 0.74 -30.16
CA LEU A 163 2.03 1.71 -29.43
C LEU A 163 3.42 1.87 -30.05
N LYS A 164 4.04 0.78 -30.52
CA LYS A 164 5.32 0.84 -31.25
C LYS A 164 5.23 1.63 -32.54
N ASP A 165 4.14 1.46 -33.30
CA ASP A 165 3.84 2.25 -34.50
C ASP A 165 3.72 3.77 -34.20
N ARG A 166 3.42 4.14 -32.95
CA ARG A 166 3.39 5.54 -32.46
C ARG A 166 4.72 6.02 -31.88
N GLY A 167 5.79 5.24 -32.03
CA GLY A 167 7.14 5.63 -31.62
C GLY A 167 7.51 5.29 -30.18
N TYR A 168 6.71 4.49 -29.46
CA TYR A 168 7.07 4.04 -28.11
C TYR A 168 7.88 2.74 -28.15
N SER A 169 8.96 2.70 -27.37
CA SER A 169 9.79 1.49 -27.22
C SER A 169 9.10 0.43 -26.35
N SER A 170 9.46 -0.85 -26.53
CA SER A 170 8.98 -1.93 -25.64
C SER A 170 9.23 -1.62 -24.16
N LYS A 171 10.39 -1.02 -23.84
CA LYS A 171 10.77 -0.69 -22.45
C LYS A 171 9.80 0.31 -21.82
N GLU A 172 9.39 1.34 -22.57
CA GLU A 172 8.41 2.33 -22.10
C GLU A 172 7.01 1.72 -21.92
N ILE A 173 6.59 0.83 -22.82
CA ILE A 173 5.28 0.15 -22.73
C ILE A 173 5.24 -0.83 -21.54
N ILE A 174 6.34 -1.53 -21.28
CA ILE A 174 6.52 -2.39 -20.10
C ILE A 174 6.51 -1.53 -18.82
N ALA A 175 7.19 -0.38 -18.82
CA ALA A 175 7.21 0.54 -17.68
C ALA A 175 5.81 1.14 -17.37
N ALA A 176 4.96 1.32 -18.40
CA ALA A 176 3.55 1.66 -18.23
C ALA A 176 2.69 0.48 -17.73
N GLY A 177 3.28 -0.72 -17.63
CA GLY A 177 2.61 -1.93 -17.16
C GLY A 177 1.68 -2.57 -18.19
N LEU A 178 1.74 -2.17 -19.46
CA LEU A 178 0.84 -2.64 -20.52
C LEU A 178 1.36 -3.84 -21.31
N MET A 179 2.67 -4.09 -21.25
CA MET A 179 3.31 -5.30 -21.76
C MET A 179 4.01 -6.07 -20.64
N VAL A 180 4.24 -7.35 -20.88
CA VAL A 180 5.02 -8.26 -20.03
C VAL A 180 6.23 -8.71 -20.83
N ASP A 181 7.39 -8.73 -20.17
CA ASP A 181 8.57 -9.42 -20.69
C ASP A 181 8.78 -10.68 -19.84
N ASN A 182 8.76 -11.84 -20.48
CA ASN A 182 9.03 -13.11 -19.84
C ASN A 182 10.15 -13.82 -20.60
N GLU A 183 11.37 -13.77 -20.06
CA GLU A 183 12.56 -14.40 -20.65
C GLU A 183 12.79 -13.97 -22.12
N GLY A 184 12.58 -12.69 -22.42
CA GLY A 184 12.72 -12.13 -23.77
C GLY A 184 11.46 -12.27 -24.65
N ARG A 185 10.44 -13.00 -24.21
CA ARG A 185 9.13 -13.05 -24.87
C ARG A 185 8.28 -11.89 -24.39
N GLN A 186 8.11 -10.90 -25.26
CA GLN A 186 7.35 -9.69 -24.97
C GLN A 186 5.92 -9.77 -25.51
N TYR A 187 4.92 -9.56 -24.66
CA TYR A 187 3.52 -9.64 -25.06
C TYR A 187 2.61 -8.71 -24.26
N ASP A 188 1.43 -8.42 -24.78
CA ASP A 188 0.42 -7.54 -24.17
C ASP A 188 -0.10 -8.12 -22.86
N ARG A 189 -0.15 -7.33 -21.79
CA ARG A 189 -0.63 -7.79 -20.48
C ARG A 189 -2.12 -8.15 -20.50
N PHE A 190 -2.92 -7.31 -21.14
CA PHE A 190 -4.37 -7.47 -21.19
C PHE A 190 -4.75 -8.13 -22.51
N ARG A 191 -5.43 -9.28 -22.43
CA ARG A 191 -5.88 -10.04 -23.60
C ARG A 191 -7.22 -10.69 -23.30
N SER A 192 -8.15 -10.65 -24.26
CA SER A 192 -9.52 -11.15 -24.14
C SER A 192 -10.24 -10.66 -22.87
N ARG A 193 -10.14 -9.36 -22.59
CA ARG A 193 -10.63 -8.76 -21.34
C ARG A 193 -11.32 -7.44 -21.57
N ILE A 194 -12.42 -7.22 -20.85
CA ILE A 194 -12.98 -5.88 -20.67
C ILE A 194 -12.00 -5.08 -19.82
N THR A 195 -11.66 -3.87 -20.25
CA THR A 195 -10.75 -2.98 -19.53
C THR A 195 -11.51 -1.87 -18.83
N PHE A 196 -11.16 -1.63 -17.57
CA PHE A 196 -11.63 -0.54 -16.73
C PHE A 196 -10.43 0.39 -16.52
N PRO A 197 -10.37 1.56 -17.19
CA PRO A 197 -9.30 2.52 -16.97
C PRO A 197 -9.29 3.02 -15.53
N ILE A 198 -8.10 3.15 -14.95
CA ILE A 198 -7.89 3.67 -13.60
C ILE A 198 -7.27 5.05 -13.75
N ALA A 199 -7.88 6.06 -13.13
CA ALA A 199 -7.44 7.44 -13.17
C ALA A 199 -6.85 7.90 -11.84
N ASP A 200 -5.92 8.85 -11.89
CA ASP A 200 -5.49 9.62 -10.71
C ASP A 200 -6.50 10.74 -10.37
N LEU A 201 -6.20 11.52 -9.33
CA LEU A 201 -7.07 12.63 -8.90
C LEU A 201 -7.20 13.74 -9.96
N SER A 202 -6.27 13.85 -10.91
CA SER A 202 -6.36 14.79 -12.01
C SER A 202 -7.22 14.25 -13.16
N GLY A 203 -7.66 12.99 -13.08
CA GLY A 203 -8.44 12.32 -14.13
C GLY A 203 -7.57 11.72 -15.23
N GLN A 204 -6.24 11.67 -15.06
CA GLN A 204 -5.35 11.08 -16.05
C GLN A 204 -5.29 9.57 -15.87
N ILE A 205 -5.34 8.81 -16.97
CA ILE A 205 -5.28 7.35 -16.91
C ILE A 205 -3.87 6.91 -16.54
N VAL A 206 -3.76 6.09 -15.50
CA VAL A 206 -2.49 5.61 -14.93
C VAL A 206 -2.37 4.08 -15.00
N GLY A 207 -3.46 3.38 -15.26
CA GLY A 207 -3.49 1.94 -15.33
C GLY A 207 -4.86 1.40 -15.73
N PHE A 208 -5.01 0.09 -15.65
CA PHE A 208 -6.21 -0.62 -16.05
C PHE A 208 -6.46 -1.82 -15.14
N THR A 209 -7.73 -2.14 -14.96
CA THR A 209 -8.20 -3.46 -14.52
C THR A 209 -8.79 -4.20 -15.72
N GLY A 210 -8.43 -5.47 -15.90
CA GLY A 210 -8.89 -6.33 -16.98
C GLY A 210 -9.72 -7.50 -16.46
N ARG A 211 -10.99 -7.58 -16.88
CA ARG A 211 -11.96 -8.62 -16.49
C ARG A 211 -12.24 -9.58 -17.65
N ILE A 212 -12.22 -10.88 -17.40
CA ILE A 212 -12.72 -11.86 -18.39
C ILE A 212 -14.25 -11.77 -18.53
N PHE A 213 -14.77 -11.94 -19.74
CA PHE A 213 -16.21 -11.90 -20.02
C PHE A 213 -16.77 -13.24 -20.56
N GLU A 214 -15.90 -14.10 -21.08
CA GLU A 214 -16.21 -15.48 -21.44
C GLU A 214 -15.76 -16.42 -20.30
N ASP A 215 -16.56 -17.43 -19.97
CA ASP A 215 -16.06 -18.62 -19.29
C ASP A 215 -15.11 -19.29 -20.27
N VAL A 216 -13.81 -18.99 -20.19
CA VAL A 216 -12.79 -19.50 -21.11
C VAL A 216 -12.97 -21.02 -21.20
N PRO A 217 -13.47 -21.58 -22.32
CA PRO A 217 -13.37 -22.99 -22.54
C PRO A 217 -11.87 -23.27 -22.59
N THR A 218 -11.41 -24.24 -21.80
CA THR A 218 -10.02 -24.70 -21.81
C THR A 218 -9.47 -24.63 -23.23
N ARG A 219 -8.44 -23.81 -23.46
CA ARG A 219 -7.85 -23.63 -24.78
C ARG A 219 -7.46 -25.02 -25.30
N LYS A 220 -8.29 -25.63 -26.14
CA LYS A 220 -7.88 -26.76 -26.96
C LYS A 220 -6.72 -26.23 -27.79
N ALA A 221 -5.55 -26.83 -27.60
CA ALA A 221 -4.39 -26.58 -28.43
C ALA A 221 -4.81 -26.64 -29.90
N VAL A 222 -4.76 -25.50 -30.58
CA VAL A 222 -4.99 -25.42 -32.01
C VAL A 222 -3.71 -25.92 -32.68
N GLY A 223 -3.80 -27.13 -33.24
CA GLY A 223 -3.09 -27.53 -34.46
C GLY A 223 -1.58 -27.78 -34.35
N ILE A 224 -1.22 -28.96 -33.87
CA ILE A 224 -0.12 -29.73 -34.49
C ILE A 224 -0.80 -30.95 -35.13
N PRO A 225 -0.58 -31.26 -36.42
CA PRO A 225 -1.19 -32.43 -37.05
C PRO A 225 -0.71 -33.70 -36.37
N THR A 226 -1.63 -34.42 -35.74
CA THR A 226 -1.39 -35.77 -35.21
C THR A 226 -1.49 -36.77 -36.36
N SER A 227 -0.36 -37.14 -36.96
CA SER A 227 -0.22 -38.52 -37.41
C SER A 227 0.22 -39.33 -36.20
N ASP A 228 -0.46 -40.46 -36.00
CA ASP A 228 -0.13 -41.53 -35.06
C ASP A 228 -0.63 -41.35 -33.62
N PHE A 229 -1.94 -41.56 -33.48
CA PHE A 229 -2.50 -42.16 -32.27
C PHE A 229 -1.97 -43.59 -32.12
N ASN A 230 -1.17 -43.86 -31.07
CA ASN A 230 -1.54 -44.85 -30.05
C ASN A 230 -0.51 -45.01 -28.92
N GLN A 231 -1.09 -45.17 -27.71
CA GLN A 231 -0.50 -45.73 -26.49
C GLN A 231 0.42 -44.85 -25.63
N ALA A 232 -0.20 -43.95 -24.85
CA ALA A 232 0.04 -43.84 -23.41
C ALA A 232 -1.02 -42.93 -22.76
N THR A 233 -2.24 -43.45 -22.61
CA THR A 233 -3.23 -42.87 -21.68
C THR A 233 -2.81 -43.15 -20.25
N LYS A 234 -2.05 -42.23 -19.64
CA LYS A 234 -1.95 -41.92 -18.19
C LYS A 234 -0.84 -40.88 -18.05
N GLU A 235 -1.12 -39.79 -17.33
CA GLU A 235 -0.26 -38.59 -17.16
C GLU A 235 -0.44 -37.50 -18.24
N LEU A 236 -1.64 -36.92 -18.27
CA LEU A 236 -1.82 -35.55 -18.76
C LEU A 236 -2.02 -34.66 -17.53
N ASP A 237 -1.07 -33.74 -17.35
CA ASP A 237 -1.02 -32.70 -16.32
C ASP A 237 -2.37 -32.03 -16.09
N LYS A 238 -2.89 -32.15 -14.87
CA LYS A 238 -4.05 -31.37 -14.37
C LYS A 238 -3.74 -29.88 -14.13
N ASN A 239 -2.65 -29.34 -14.67
CA ASN A 239 -2.13 -28.01 -14.37
C ASN A 239 -2.25 -27.00 -15.53
N GLN A 240 -3.33 -27.03 -16.32
CA GLN A 240 -3.68 -25.87 -17.16
C GLN A 240 -4.51 -24.88 -16.34
N SER A 241 -3.82 -23.94 -15.68
CA SER A 241 -4.42 -22.88 -14.86
C SER A 241 -5.35 -21.98 -15.68
N VAL A 242 -6.61 -21.90 -15.29
CA VAL A 242 -7.55 -20.86 -15.73
C VAL A 242 -6.98 -19.49 -15.32
N GLY A 243 -6.85 -18.56 -16.26
CA GLY A 243 -6.35 -17.22 -15.97
C GLY A 243 -7.24 -16.48 -14.96
N ALA A 244 -6.66 -15.66 -14.08
CA ALA A 244 -7.39 -14.94 -13.04
C ALA A 244 -8.57 -14.12 -13.58
N LYS A 245 -9.73 -14.13 -12.88
CA LYS A 245 -10.96 -13.42 -13.27
C LYS A 245 -10.71 -11.93 -13.53
N TYR A 246 -9.89 -11.31 -12.68
CA TYR A 246 -9.40 -9.94 -12.81
C TYR A 246 -7.87 -9.92 -12.81
N ILE A 247 -7.30 -9.01 -13.60
CA ILE A 247 -5.88 -8.64 -13.52
C ILE A 247 -5.76 -7.11 -13.49
N ASN A 248 -4.77 -6.59 -12.79
CA ASN A 248 -4.52 -5.16 -12.69
C ASN A 248 -3.16 -4.82 -13.31
N THR A 249 -2.99 -3.59 -13.79
CA THR A 249 -1.66 -3.01 -14.04
C THR A 249 -0.76 -3.24 -12.81
N PRO A 250 0.51 -3.63 -12.97
CA PRO A 250 1.46 -3.75 -11.85
C PRO A 250 1.79 -2.38 -11.25
N GLN A 251 2.57 -2.32 -10.17
CA GLN A 251 3.10 -1.04 -9.69
C GLN A 251 3.91 -0.37 -10.82
N THR A 252 3.68 0.92 -11.07
CA THR A 252 4.47 1.73 -12.01
C THR A 252 4.85 3.06 -11.38
N ALA A 253 5.64 3.88 -12.09
CA ALA A 253 6.00 5.22 -11.61
C ALA A 253 4.79 6.19 -11.53
N ILE A 254 3.66 5.86 -12.17
CA ILE A 254 2.43 6.67 -12.17
C ILE A 254 1.22 5.92 -11.55
N TYR A 255 1.37 4.65 -11.19
CA TYR A 255 0.31 3.83 -10.60
C TYR A 255 0.77 3.13 -9.33
N ASP A 256 0.24 3.60 -8.20
CA ASP A 256 0.41 2.98 -6.88
C ASP A 256 -0.91 2.41 -6.37
N LYS A 257 -1.02 1.09 -6.38
CA LYS A 257 -2.23 0.37 -5.94
C LYS A 257 -2.56 0.62 -4.48
N SER A 258 -1.58 1.00 -3.66
CA SER A 258 -1.78 1.26 -2.24
C SER A 258 -2.35 2.65 -1.97
N ARG A 259 -2.46 3.52 -3.00
CA ARG A 259 -2.89 4.92 -2.88
C ARG A 259 -4.06 5.29 -3.78
N ILE A 260 -4.39 4.47 -4.77
CA ILE A 260 -5.41 4.77 -5.77
C ILE A 260 -6.71 4.03 -5.47
N LEU A 261 -7.81 4.77 -5.50
CA LEU A 261 -9.17 4.25 -5.39
C LEU A 261 -9.89 4.48 -6.71
N TYR A 262 -10.42 3.41 -7.30
CA TYR A 262 -11.16 3.48 -8.56
C TYR A 262 -12.42 4.34 -8.39
N GLY A 263 -12.64 5.26 -9.33
CA GLY A 263 -13.79 6.18 -9.36
C GLY A 263 -13.65 7.41 -8.47
N LEU A 264 -12.58 7.54 -7.67
CA LEU A 264 -12.40 8.71 -6.81
C LEU A 264 -12.24 10.01 -7.62
N ASP A 265 -11.65 9.94 -8.80
CA ASP A 265 -11.56 11.08 -9.72
C ASP A 265 -12.94 11.67 -10.03
N LYS A 266 -13.94 10.81 -10.24
CA LYS A 266 -15.34 11.21 -10.51
C LYS A 266 -16.12 11.54 -9.23
N SER A 267 -15.86 10.81 -8.16
CA SER A 267 -16.69 10.84 -6.95
C SER A 267 -16.24 11.87 -5.90
N ARG A 268 -14.97 12.33 -5.91
CA ARG A 268 -14.38 13.14 -4.81
C ARG A 268 -15.18 14.38 -4.42
N LEU A 269 -15.77 15.09 -5.39
CA LEU A 269 -16.56 16.29 -5.10
C LEU A 269 -17.90 15.93 -4.43
N ASN A 270 -18.54 14.85 -4.88
CA ASN A 270 -19.77 14.33 -4.27
C ASN A 270 -19.50 13.75 -2.88
N VAL A 271 -18.38 13.03 -2.69
CA VAL A 271 -17.94 12.56 -1.36
C VAL A 271 -17.83 13.73 -0.39
N LYS A 272 -17.18 14.82 -0.81
CA LYS A 272 -17.04 16.03 0.01
C LYS A 272 -18.38 16.74 0.25
N ALA A 273 -19.21 16.88 -0.78
CA ALA A 273 -20.49 17.57 -0.68
C ALA A 273 -21.49 16.85 0.25
N VAL A 274 -21.53 15.51 0.17
CA VAL A 274 -22.38 14.67 1.03
C VAL A 274 -21.73 14.45 2.41
N GLY A 275 -20.41 14.63 2.52
CA GLY A 275 -19.64 14.33 3.73
C GLY A 275 -19.57 12.83 4.02
N ARG A 276 -19.76 11.96 3.01
CA ARG A 276 -19.82 10.51 3.15
C ARG A 276 -19.28 9.81 1.92
N CYS A 277 -18.53 8.73 2.10
CA CYS A 277 -18.01 7.90 1.03
C CYS A 277 -18.56 6.46 1.16
N LEU A 278 -19.12 5.92 0.08
CA LEU A 278 -19.39 4.49 -0.05
C LEU A 278 -18.12 3.79 -0.59
N LEU A 279 -17.62 2.80 0.13
CA LEU A 279 -16.46 2.01 -0.24
C LEU A 279 -16.88 0.57 -0.56
N VAL A 280 -16.56 0.13 -1.77
CA VAL A 280 -16.87 -1.20 -2.31
C VAL A 280 -15.61 -1.93 -2.80
N GLU A 281 -15.70 -3.22 -3.13
CA GLU A 281 -14.52 -4.02 -3.50
C GLU A 281 -14.11 -3.83 -4.96
N GLY A 282 -15.05 -3.98 -5.90
CA GLY A 282 -14.76 -4.10 -7.32
C GLY A 282 -15.11 -2.87 -8.16
N ASN A 283 -14.50 -2.78 -9.34
CA ASN A 283 -14.81 -1.72 -10.33
C ASN A 283 -16.29 -1.73 -10.73
N MET A 284 -16.87 -2.93 -10.90
CA MET A 284 -18.27 -3.07 -11.27
C MET A 284 -19.21 -2.57 -10.17
N ASP A 285 -18.89 -2.78 -8.91
CA ASP A 285 -19.72 -2.33 -7.79
C ASP A 285 -19.73 -0.80 -7.71
N ALA A 286 -18.56 -0.18 -7.88
CA ALA A 286 -18.45 1.27 -7.90
C ALA A 286 -19.17 1.85 -9.12
N LEU A 287 -18.95 1.26 -10.29
CA LEU A 287 -19.55 1.70 -11.54
C LEU A 287 -21.08 1.58 -11.52
N MET A 288 -21.61 0.44 -11.07
CA MET A 288 -23.05 0.22 -10.96
C MET A 288 -23.68 1.10 -9.88
N SER A 289 -23.02 1.29 -8.74
CA SER A 289 -23.48 2.21 -7.69
C SER A 289 -23.57 3.65 -8.20
N TYR A 290 -22.53 4.11 -8.90
CA TYR A 290 -22.49 5.44 -9.50
C TYR A 290 -23.62 5.60 -10.54
N GLN A 291 -23.80 4.59 -11.40
CA GLN A 291 -24.87 4.54 -12.38
C GLN A 291 -26.29 4.62 -11.74
N ALA A 292 -26.45 4.07 -10.54
CA ALA A 292 -27.70 4.12 -9.78
C ALA A 292 -27.97 5.48 -9.11
N GLY A 293 -27.02 6.42 -9.18
CA GLY A 293 -27.11 7.75 -8.57
C GLY A 293 -26.39 7.88 -7.21
N VAL A 294 -25.68 6.84 -6.76
CA VAL A 294 -24.80 6.91 -5.59
C VAL A 294 -23.43 7.38 -6.06
N ASN A 295 -23.29 8.68 -6.34
CA ASN A 295 -22.10 9.26 -6.97
C ASN A 295 -20.95 9.56 -5.99
N ASN A 296 -21.11 9.21 -4.72
CA ASN A 296 -20.09 9.30 -3.67
C ASN A 296 -19.46 7.92 -3.36
N VAL A 297 -19.19 7.13 -4.41
CA VAL A 297 -18.71 5.75 -4.32
C VAL A 297 -17.30 5.59 -4.89
N VAL A 298 -16.49 4.72 -4.27
CA VAL A 298 -15.14 4.35 -4.72
C VAL A 298 -14.86 2.87 -4.47
N ALA A 299 -13.88 2.29 -5.17
CA ALA A 299 -13.46 0.90 -4.96
C ALA A 299 -11.95 0.74 -4.75
N THR A 300 -11.55 -0.26 -3.95
CA THR A 300 -10.13 -0.67 -3.82
C THR A 300 -9.63 -1.51 -5.01
N SER A 301 -10.56 -2.07 -5.80
CA SER A 301 -10.32 -2.59 -7.15
C SER A 301 -9.23 -3.66 -7.22
N GLY A 302 -9.36 -4.72 -6.42
CA GLY A 302 -8.45 -5.86 -6.44
C GLY A 302 -7.18 -5.68 -5.59
N THR A 303 -7.25 -4.80 -4.58
CA THR A 303 -6.29 -4.73 -3.47
C THR A 303 -7.01 -4.59 -2.13
N ALA A 304 -6.32 -4.98 -1.05
CA ALA A 304 -6.80 -4.72 0.30
C ALA A 304 -6.78 -3.20 0.57
N LEU A 305 -7.76 -2.73 1.35
CA LEU A 305 -7.78 -1.35 1.83
C LEU A 305 -6.52 -1.05 2.65
N THR A 306 -5.90 0.10 2.39
CA THR A 306 -4.64 0.51 3.02
C THR A 306 -4.85 1.76 3.88
N GLN A 307 -3.88 2.04 4.75
CA GLN A 307 -3.84 3.30 5.51
C GLN A 307 -3.83 4.51 4.57
N SER A 308 -3.06 4.47 3.48
CA SER A 308 -2.93 5.57 2.53
C SER A 308 -4.23 5.87 1.78
N HIS A 309 -5.02 4.85 1.43
CA HIS A 309 -6.37 5.02 0.88
C HIS A 309 -7.27 5.80 1.83
N LEU A 310 -7.27 5.39 3.10
CA LEU A 310 -8.07 6.03 4.13
C LEU A 310 -7.60 7.45 4.44
N THR A 311 -6.29 7.69 4.51
CA THR A 311 -5.73 9.04 4.68
C THR A 311 -6.14 9.95 3.51
N LEU A 312 -6.14 9.42 2.28
CA LEU A 312 -6.66 10.13 1.11
C LEU A 312 -8.15 10.47 1.24
N LEU A 313 -8.99 9.50 1.63
CA LEU A 313 -10.43 9.69 1.80
C LEU A 313 -10.77 10.65 2.95
N LYS A 314 -9.96 10.68 4.01
CA LYS A 314 -10.15 11.54 5.18
C LYS A 314 -10.09 13.03 4.83
N ARG A 315 -9.46 13.38 3.70
CA ARG A 315 -9.45 14.74 3.15
C ARG A 315 -10.82 15.20 2.63
N TYR A 316 -11.73 14.26 2.36
CA TYR A 316 -13.03 14.52 1.74
C TYR A 316 -14.21 14.22 2.67
N ALA A 317 -14.13 13.18 3.51
CA ALA A 317 -15.24 12.79 4.38
C ALA A 317 -14.76 12.12 5.68
N ASP A 318 -15.54 12.30 6.74
CA ASP A 318 -15.39 11.58 8.01
C ASP A 318 -16.25 10.32 8.08
N ASN A 319 -17.31 10.25 7.27
CA ASN A 319 -18.25 9.12 7.25
C ASN A 319 -17.89 8.14 6.13
N LEU A 320 -17.66 6.88 6.47
CA LEU A 320 -17.28 5.83 5.53
C LEU A 320 -18.24 4.64 5.64
N ASP A 321 -19.01 4.44 4.57
CA ASP A 321 -19.94 3.33 4.46
C ASP A 321 -19.27 2.18 3.72
N PHE A 322 -19.21 1.02 4.34
CA PHE A 322 -18.66 -0.19 3.74
C PHE A 322 -19.78 -1.05 3.17
N CYS A 323 -19.64 -1.44 1.90
CA CYS A 323 -20.45 -2.50 1.31
C CYS A 323 -19.52 -3.47 0.57
N PHE A 324 -19.26 -4.60 1.19
CA PHE A 324 -18.34 -5.62 0.69
C PHE A 324 -19.08 -6.94 0.44
N ASP A 325 -18.42 -7.84 -0.29
CA ASP A 325 -19.05 -9.07 -0.75
C ASP A 325 -19.51 -9.92 0.44
N THR A 326 -20.61 -10.64 0.25
CA THR A 326 -21.21 -11.48 1.30
C THR A 326 -20.44 -12.78 1.57
N ASP A 327 -19.27 -12.98 0.96
CA ASP A 327 -18.48 -14.21 1.08
C ASP A 327 -17.48 -14.19 2.27
N GLN A 328 -16.91 -15.36 2.59
CA GLN A 328 -16.00 -15.52 3.74
C GLN A 328 -14.66 -14.79 3.57
N ALA A 329 -14.16 -14.65 2.33
CA ALA A 329 -12.87 -14.02 2.06
C ALA A 329 -12.99 -12.48 2.17
N GLY A 330 -14.09 -11.93 1.65
CA GLY A 330 -14.50 -10.53 1.81
C GLY A 330 -14.67 -10.18 3.28
N ALA A 331 -15.28 -11.05 4.11
CA ALA A 331 -15.52 -10.77 5.53
C ALA A 331 -14.25 -10.49 6.36
N LEU A 332 -13.13 -11.18 6.10
CA LEU A 332 -11.86 -10.94 6.80
C LEU A 332 -11.17 -9.66 6.33
N ALA A 333 -11.12 -9.43 5.01
CA ALA A 333 -10.59 -8.20 4.43
C ALA A 333 -11.39 -6.97 4.87
N THR A 334 -12.71 -7.12 4.95
CA THR A 334 -13.68 -6.16 5.48
C THR A 334 -13.33 -5.77 6.90
N ARG A 335 -13.18 -6.75 7.80
CA ARG A 335 -12.89 -6.49 9.22
C ARG A 335 -11.56 -5.76 9.41
N ARG A 336 -10.53 -6.11 8.65
CA ARG A 336 -9.25 -5.37 8.65
C ARG A 336 -9.42 -3.93 8.19
N GLY A 337 -10.11 -3.71 7.07
CA GLY A 337 -10.38 -2.38 6.53
C GLY A 337 -11.16 -1.50 7.50
N ILE A 338 -12.17 -2.06 8.17
CA ILE A 338 -12.93 -1.42 9.25
C ILE A 338 -11.99 -1.03 10.39
N GLY A 339 -11.12 -1.94 10.85
CA GLY A 339 -10.15 -1.66 11.91
C GLY A 339 -9.23 -0.48 11.57
N LEU A 340 -8.70 -0.43 10.34
CA LEU A 340 -7.88 0.68 9.86
C LEU A 340 -8.66 2.01 9.82
N ALA A 341 -9.92 1.97 9.38
CA ALA A 341 -10.78 3.15 9.30
C ALA A 341 -11.13 3.70 10.69
N LEU A 342 -11.51 2.83 11.63
CA LEU A 342 -11.75 3.20 13.03
C LEU A 342 -10.49 3.82 13.66
N GLY A 343 -9.32 3.23 13.41
CA GLY A 343 -8.03 3.76 13.88
C GLY A 343 -7.59 5.07 13.22
N GLN A 344 -8.28 5.53 12.17
CA GLN A 344 -8.14 6.88 11.59
C GLN A 344 -9.34 7.78 11.92
N ASN A 345 -10.10 7.43 12.96
CA ASN A 345 -11.23 8.20 13.47
C ASN A 345 -12.34 8.43 12.42
N PHE A 346 -12.58 7.47 11.53
CA PHE A 346 -13.77 7.51 10.66
C PHE A 346 -15.02 7.09 11.43
N ASN A 347 -16.15 7.69 11.08
CA ASN A 347 -17.47 7.18 11.42
C ASN A 347 -17.79 6.06 10.44
N VAL A 348 -17.59 4.81 10.88
CA VAL A 348 -17.69 3.63 10.01
C VAL A 348 -19.09 3.04 10.07
N ASN A 349 -19.74 2.89 8.91
CA ASN A 349 -21.04 2.25 8.77
C ASN A 349 -20.96 1.03 7.85
N ILE A 350 -21.94 0.13 7.97
CA ILE A 350 -22.10 -1.07 7.15
C ILE A 350 -23.41 -0.96 6.38
N VAL A 351 -23.32 -1.06 5.05
CA VAL A 351 -24.46 -1.25 4.17
C VAL A 351 -24.64 -2.75 3.98
N ALA A 352 -25.74 -3.29 4.50
CA ALA A 352 -26.03 -4.71 4.42
C ALA A 352 -26.92 -5.00 3.20
N ILE A 353 -26.49 -5.93 2.35
CA ILE A 353 -27.34 -6.50 1.30
C ILE A 353 -28.10 -7.68 1.90
N ASN A 354 -29.38 -7.48 2.18
CA ASN A 354 -30.25 -8.48 2.81
C ASN A 354 -31.02 -9.35 1.79
N ASP A 355 -30.54 -9.42 0.55
CA ASP A 355 -31.12 -10.27 -0.49
C ASP A 355 -30.16 -11.43 -0.78
N LYS A 356 -30.64 -12.66 -0.59
CA LYS A 356 -29.86 -13.90 -0.78
C LYS A 356 -29.41 -14.12 -2.23
N GLU A 357 -30.06 -13.47 -3.19
CA GLU A 357 -29.72 -13.57 -4.61
C GLU A 357 -28.68 -12.52 -5.03
N CYS A 358 -28.45 -11.49 -4.22
CA CYS A 358 -27.49 -10.42 -4.52
C CYS A 358 -26.23 -10.61 -3.68
N LYS A 359 -25.11 -10.87 -4.35
CA LYS A 359 -23.83 -11.12 -3.67
C LYS A 359 -23.06 -9.85 -3.38
N ASP A 360 -23.22 -8.87 -4.26
CA ASP A 360 -22.46 -7.63 -4.33
C ASP A 360 -23.38 -6.44 -4.74
N PRO A 361 -22.91 -5.18 -4.62
CA PRO A 361 -23.67 -4.01 -5.06
C PRO A 361 -24.05 -4.06 -6.54
N ALA A 362 -23.21 -4.61 -7.42
CA ALA A 362 -23.52 -4.68 -8.85
C ALA A 362 -24.76 -5.54 -9.14
N ASP A 363 -24.88 -6.71 -8.49
CA ASP A 363 -26.03 -7.59 -8.58
C ASP A 363 -27.28 -6.91 -8.00
N TYR A 364 -27.15 -6.21 -6.86
CA TYR A 364 -28.26 -5.47 -6.24
C TYR A 364 -28.77 -4.34 -7.15
N VAL A 365 -27.87 -3.52 -7.69
CA VAL A 365 -28.22 -2.45 -8.64
C VAL A 365 -28.84 -3.03 -9.91
N LYS A 366 -28.32 -4.14 -10.42
CA LYS A 366 -28.91 -4.79 -11.60
C LYS A 366 -30.37 -5.20 -11.33
N LYS A 367 -30.67 -5.69 -10.14
CA LYS A 367 -32.02 -6.16 -9.76
C LYS A 367 -32.97 -5.01 -9.40
N TYR A 368 -32.50 -4.01 -8.66
CA TYR A 368 -33.36 -3.00 -8.02
C TYR A 368 -33.10 -1.55 -8.50
N GLY A 369 -32.08 -1.32 -9.31
CA GLY A 369 -31.76 -0.02 -9.88
C GLY A 369 -31.51 1.06 -8.81
N LYS A 370 -32.27 2.16 -8.90
CA LYS A 370 -32.11 3.35 -8.04
C LYS A 370 -32.44 3.10 -6.56
N ILE A 371 -33.17 2.03 -6.23
CA ILE A 371 -33.49 1.64 -4.84
C ILE A 371 -32.19 1.37 -4.05
N TRP A 372 -31.08 1.08 -4.73
CA TRP A 372 -29.75 1.00 -4.11
C TRP A 372 -29.42 2.19 -3.21
N GLY A 373 -29.82 3.41 -3.61
CA GLY A 373 -29.59 4.61 -2.80
C GLY A 373 -30.26 4.56 -1.43
N ASP A 374 -31.40 3.89 -1.30
CA ASP A 374 -32.10 3.75 -0.02
C ASP A 374 -31.44 2.69 0.86
N ALA A 375 -30.92 1.62 0.27
CA ALA A 375 -30.10 0.63 0.99
C ALA A 375 -28.85 1.30 1.58
N VAL A 376 -28.16 2.15 0.81
CA VAL A 376 -27.00 2.91 1.29
C VAL A 376 -27.37 3.88 2.41
N LYS A 377 -28.53 4.58 2.31
CA LYS A 377 -29.00 5.46 3.41
C LYS A 377 -29.33 4.70 4.69
N SER A 378 -29.68 3.41 4.58
CA SER A 378 -29.96 2.54 5.73
C SER A 378 -28.70 1.95 6.39
N ALA A 379 -27.50 2.43 6.00
CA ALA A 379 -26.25 2.00 6.60
C ALA A 379 -26.28 2.12 8.13
N LYS A 380 -25.82 1.06 8.81
CA LYS A 380 -25.79 1.00 10.27
C LYS A 380 -24.38 1.27 10.79
N PRO A 381 -24.22 1.98 11.92
CA PRO A 381 -22.92 2.10 12.58
C PRO A 381 -22.28 0.73 12.82
N VAL A 382 -20.98 0.61 12.61
CA VAL A 382 -20.32 -0.70 12.54
C VAL A 382 -20.42 -1.50 13.84
N ILE A 383 -20.28 -0.83 14.99
CA ILE A 383 -20.39 -1.50 16.29
C ILE A 383 -21.83 -1.99 16.51
N GLU A 384 -22.82 -1.19 16.12
CA GLU A 384 -24.23 -1.57 16.17
C GLU A 384 -24.53 -2.78 15.28
N PHE A 385 -24.03 -2.77 14.04
CA PHE A 385 -24.20 -3.86 13.10
C PHE A 385 -23.66 -5.20 13.65
N TYR A 386 -22.44 -5.20 14.19
CA TYR A 386 -21.86 -6.41 14.78
C TYR A 386 -22.53 -6.80 16.10
N PHE A 387 -23.00 -5.83 16.88
CA PHE A 387 -23.77 -6.09 18.09
C PHE A 387 -25.08 -6.82 17.75
N ASP A 388 -25.88 -6.28 16.83
CA ASP A 388 -27.13 -6.89 16.37
C ASP A 388 -26.90 -8.32 15.85
N LYS A 389 -25.86 -8.50 15.02
CA LYS A 389 -25.53 -9.80 14.43
C LYS A 389 -25.07 -10.83 15.47
N ALA A 390 -24.22 -10.43 16.41
CA ALA A 390 -23.70 -11.32 17.44
C ALA A 390 -24.74 -11.65 18.54
N THR A 391 -25.75 -10.79 18.71
CA THR A 391 -26.80 -10.99 19.71
C THR A 391 -28.03 -11.76 19.20
N ALA A 392 -28.19 -11.92 17.88
CA ALA A 392 -29.36 -12.55 17.28
C ALA A 392 -29.70 -13.96 17.81
N ASN A 393 -28.69 -14.77 18.17
CA ASN A 393 -28.87 -16.12 18.73
C ASN A 393 -28.20 -16.27 20.11
N PHE A 394 -28.09 -15.18 20.86
CA PHE A 394 -27.32 -15.15 22.09
C PHE A 394 -28.08 -15.78 23.27
N ASP A 395 -27.41 -16.67 24.00
CA ASP A 395 -27.85 -17.14 25.32
C ASP A 395 -27.00 -16.53 26.45
N GLN A 396 -27.50 -16.61 27.69
CA GLN A 396 -26.83 -16.03 28.86
C GLN A 396 -25.70 -16.92 29.43
N SER A 397 -25.24 -17.94 28.69
CA SER A 397 -24.14 -18.80 29.15
C SER A 397 -22.81 -18.04 29.21
N VAL A 398 -21.89 -18.50 30.06
CA VAL A 398 -20.55 -17.93 30.17
C VAL A 398 -19.79 -17.99 28.84
N ALA A 399 -19.98 -19.07 28.07
CA ALA A 399 -19.35 -19.25 26.76
C ALA A 399 -19.82 -18.19 25.74
N SER A 400 -21.14 -17.97 25.64
CA SER A 400 -21.72 -16.96 24.75
C SER A 400 -21.28 -15.54 25.13
N LYS A 401 -21.23 -15.22 26.43
CA LYS A 401 -20.70 -13.94 26.93
C LYS A 401 -19.26 -13.70 26.48
N LYS A 402 -18.39 -14.70 26.68
CA LYS A 402 -16.98 -14.64 26.27
C LYS A 402 -16.83 -14.45 24.75
N LEU A 403 -17.64 -15.14 23.95
CA LEU A 403 -17.63 -15.01 22.49
C LEU A 403 -18.04 -13.60 22.05
N LEU A 404 -19.12 -13.06 22.61
CA LEU A 404 -19.63 -11.73 22.28
C LEU A 404 -18.59 -10.64 22.57
N VAL A 405 -17.96 -10.70 23.76
CA VAL A 405 -16.86 -9.80 24.13
C VAL A 405 -15.70 -9.95 23.13
N GLY A 406 -15.31 -11.17 22.78
CA GLY A 406 -14.22 -11.41 21.82
C GLY A 406 -14.46 -10.82 20.43
N VAL A 407 -15.72 -10.77 19.97
CA VAL A 407 -16.07 -10.19 18.66
C VAL A 407 -16.03 -8.66 18.68
N LEU A 408 -16.60 -8.04 19.72
CA LEU A 408 -16.82 -6.59 19.81
C LEU A 408 -15.65 -5.83 20.41
N ALA A 409 -14.93 -6.42 21.38
CA ALA A 409 -13.86 -5.76 22.10
C ALA A 409 -12.76 -5.18 21.18
N PRO A 410 -12.27 -5.88 20.14
CA PRO A 410 -11.27 -5.32 19.23
C PRO A 410 -11.78 -4.11 18.43
N LEU A 411 -13.09 -4.00 18.19
CA LEU A 411 -13.68 -2.86 17.49
C LEU A 411 -13.85 -1.67 18.44
N ILE A 412 -14.41 -1.91 19.63
CA ILE A 412 -14.60 -0.87 20.66
C ILE A 412 -13.25 -0.30 21.11
N LYS A 413 -12.22 -1.14 21.27
CA LYS A 413 -10.86 -0.72 21.64
C LYS A 413 -10.30 0.35 20.69
N ARG A 414 -10.64 0.30 19.40
CA ARG A 414 -10.12 1.19 18.35
C ARG A 414 -10.82 2.54 18.23
N LEU A 415 -12.00 2.69 18.84
CA LEU A 415 -12.72 3.97 18.80
C LEU A 415 -11.87 5.06 19.46
N GLU A 416 -11.63 6.19 18.80
CA GLU A 416 -10.89 7.29 19.44
C GLU A 416 -11.75 8.06 20.45
N SER A 417 -13.06 8.16 20.19
CA SER A 417 -14.01 8.87 21.04
C SER A 417 -14.23 8.14 22.37
N ARG A 418 -13.83 8.77 23.48
CA ARG A 418 -14.06 8.24 24.83
C ARG A 418 -15.55 8.12 25.17
N VAL A 419 -16.37 9.04 24.66
CA VAL A 419 -17.82 9.04 24.87
C VAL A 419 -18.46 7.86 24.14
N GLU A 420 -18.06 7.64 22.89
CA GLU A 420 -18.56 6.51 22.10
C GLU A 420 -18.11 5.16 22.70
N LYS A 421 -16.85 5.08 23.15
CA LYS A 421 -16.34 3.94 23.91
C LYS A 421 -17.19 3.66 25.15
N ALA A 422 -17.42 4.67 25.99
CA ALA A 422 -18.20 4.53 27.21
C ALA A 422 -19.64 4.07 26.91
N HIS A 423 -20.27 4.63 25.87
CA HIS A 423 -21.60 4.20 25.43
C HIS A 423 -21.63 2.70 25.09
N TRP A 424 -20.68 2.22 24.28
CA TRP A 424 -20.63 0.82 23.87
C TRP A 424 -20.24 -0.12 25.01
N ILE A 425 -19.35 0.29 25.91
CA ILE A 425 -19.02 -0.44 27.15
C ILE A 425 -20.28 -0.62 27.99
N SER A 426 -21.02 0.47 28.23
CA SER A 426 -22.25 0.45 29.02
C SER A 426 -23.33 -0.44 28.39
N ARG A 427 -23.58 -0.29 27.07
CA ARG A 427 -24.53 -1.13 26.33
C ARG A 427 -24.16 -2.62 26.38
N LEU A 428 -22.88 -2.94 26.20
CA LEU A 428 -22.39 -4.32 26.26
C LEU A 428 -22.50 -4.90 27.68
N ALA A 429 -22.09 -4.16 28.71
CA ALA A 429 -22.16 -4.60 30.10
C ALA A 429 -23.62 -4.83 30.56
N GLY A 430 -24.52 -3.93 30.18
CA GLY A 430 -25.96 -4.07 30.44
C GLY A 430 -26.55 -5.33 29.79
N PHE A 431 -26.18 -5.60 28.53
CA PHE A 431 -26.62 -6.80 27.81
C PHE A 431 -26.08 -8.09 28.43
N LEU A 432 -24.81 -8.08 28.84
CA LEU A 432 -24.12 -9.20 29.48
C LEU A 432 -24.53 -9.39 30.96
N ARG A 433 -25.18 -8.41 31.58
CA ARG A 433 -25.51 -8.35 33.02
C ARG A 433 -24.28 -8.49 33.91
N VAL A 434 -23.24 -7.74 33.60
CA VAL A 434 -21.98 -7.67 34.36
C VAL A 434 -21.62 -6.21 34.64
N LYS A 435 -20.67 -5.97 35.54
CA LYS A 435 -20.18 -4.61 35.82
C LYS A 435 -19.40 -4.05 34.63
N GLU A 436 -19.58 -2.76 34.35
CA GLU A 436 -18.90 -2.05 33.25
C GLU A 436 -17.37 -2.14 33.36
N GLU A 437 -16.82 -1.99 34.57
CA GLU A 437 -15.39 -2.06 34.87
C GLU A 437 -14.74 -3.38 34.38
N LEU A 438 -15.47 -4.50 34.45
CA LEU A 438 -14.97 -5.80 34.00
C LEU A 438 -14.92 -5.89 32.47
N VAL A 439 -15.94 -5.35 31.79
CA VAL A 439 -16.00 -5.29 30.32
C VAL A 439 -14.92 -4.35 29.79
N GLU A 440 -14.72 -3.21 30.44
CA GLU A 440 -13.65 -2.27 30.10
C GLU A 440 -12.26 -2.91 30.23
N ALA A 441 -12.01 -3.66 31.30
CA ALA A 441 -10.77 -4.41 31.49
C ALA A 441 -10.54 -5.45 30.36
N ASP A 442 -11.56 -6.24 30.02
CA ASP A 442 -11.49 -7.21 28.92
C ASP A 442 -11.22 -6.54 27.57
N ILE A 443 -11.84 -5.38 27.32
CA ILE A 443 -11.57 -4.57 26.12
C ILE A 443 -10.13 -4.07 26.09
N GLY A 444 -9.59 -3.63 27.24
CA GLY A 444 -8.19 -3.24 27.38
C GLY A 444 -7.23 -4.39 27.02
N LEU A 445 -7.53 -5.61 27.47
CA LEU A 445 -6.73 -6.82 27.23
C LEU A 445 -6.91 -7.42 25.83
N ALA A 446 -7.95 -7.05 25.09
CA ALA A 446 -8.21 -7.59 23.76
C ALA A 446 -7.01 -7.38 22.83
N LYS A 447 -6.55 -8.46 22.19
CA LYS A 447 -5.44 -8.41 21.23
C LYS A 447 -5.82 -7.52 20.05
N ASP A 448 -4.90 -6.67 19.63
CA ASP A 448 -5.06 -5.92 18.39
C ASP A 448 -4.91 -6.90 17.22
N ASP A 449 -6.04 -7.26 16.61
CA ASP A 449 -6.07 -8.14 15.44
C ASP A 449 -5.56 -7.46 14.16
N LEU A 450 -4.97 -6.24 14.21
CA LEU A 450 -4.19 -5.69 13.09
C LEU A 450 -2.73 -6.17 13.09
N ALA A 451 -2.14 -6.48 14.26
CA ALA A 451 -0.75 -6.95 14.34
C ALA A 451 -0.58 -8.38 13.77
N ALA A 452 -1.63 -9.21 13.87
CA ALA A 452 -1.71 -10.50 13.17
C ALA A 452 -1.83 -10.36 11.64
N TYR A 453 -2.01 -9.12 11.15
CA TYR A 453 -2.19 -8.76 9.74
C TYR A 453 -1.23 -7.62 9.34
N GLU A 454 -0.11 -7.44 10.05
CA GLU A 454 1.02 -6.72 9.49
C GLU A 454 1.33 -7.34 8.11
N PRO A 455 1.57 -6.51 7.08
CA PRO A 455 1.73 -7.03 5.73
C PRO A 455 2.87 -8.04 5.73
N TYR A 456 2.52 -9.30 5.45
CA TYR A 456 3.33 -10.09 4.55
C TYR A 456 3.47 -9.20 3.31
N GLU A 457 4.62 -8.54 3.17
CA GLU A 457 4.99 -7.93 1.90
C GLU A 457 4.65 -8.97 0.83
N ILE A 458 3.84 -8.59 -0.15
CA ILE A 458 3.63 -9.43 -1.31
C ILE A 458 5.01 -9.59 -1.91
N GLN A 459 5.69 -10.70 -1.58
CA GLN A 459 6.91 -11.07 -2.25
C GLN A 459 6.53 -11.19 -3.72
N PRO A 460 7.16 -10.42 -4.62
CA PRO A 460 6.98 -10.65 -6.04
C PRO A 460 7.40 -12.10 -6.32
N LYS A 461 6.41 -12.96 -6.59
CA LYS A 461 6.65 -14.25 -7.24
C LYS A 461 7.07 -13.97 -8.69
N SER A 462 8.35 -13.71 -8.87
CA SER A 462 9.18 -14.18 -9.97
C SER A 462 10.56 -13.58 -9.80
N SER A 463 11.54 -14.46 -9.68
CA SER A 463 12.98 -14.20 -9.69
C SER A 463 13.39 -13.19 -10.77
N VAL A 464 13.68 -11.98 -10.35
CA VAL A 464 14.68 -11.15 -11.03
C VAL A 464 15.77 -10.93 -9.98
N SER A 465 16.95 -11.47 -10.24
CA SER A 465 18.14 -11.22 -9.44
C SER A 465 18.53 -9.75 -9.63
N VAL A 466 17.88 -8.88 -8.87
CA VAL A 466 18.41 -7.54 -8.63
C VAL A 466 19.70 -7.75 -7.85
N SER A 467 20.81 -7.29 -8.42
CA SER A 467 22.11 -7.28 -7.75
C SER A 467 21.95 -6.66 -6.36
N LEU A 468 22.22 -7.43 -5.31
CA LEU A 468 22.20 -6.99 -3.91
C LEU A 468 23.08 -5.74 -3.65
N ALA A 469 23.93 -5.36 -4.60
CA ALA A 469 24.77 -4.17 -4.54
C ALA A 469 23.99 -2.84 -4.71
N GLU A 470 22.76 -2.83 -5.26
CA GLU A 470 22.06 -1.59 -5.66
C GLU A 470 20.79 -1.24 -4.85
N ALA A 471 20.32 -2.11 -3.94
CA ALA A 471 19.13 -1.83 -3.13
C ALA A 471 19.42 -0.80 -2.00
N PRO A 472 18.49 0.10 -1.62
CA PRO A 472 18.68 0.99 -0.47
C PRO A 472 18.91 0.19 0.83
N LEU A 473 19.80 0.66 1.71
CA LEU A 473 19.98 0.07 3.04
C LEU A 473 18.66 0.12 3.81
N ASP A 474 18.28 -0.98 4.46
CA ASP A 474 17.16 -0.93 5.40
C ASP A 474 17.51 -0.05 6.61
N VAL A 475 16.46 0.52 7.23
CA VAL A 475 16.59 1.51 8.30
C VAL A 475 17.36 0.96 9.51
N PHE A 476 17.28 -0.35 9.80
CA PHE A 476 17.98 -0.93 10.94
C PHE A 476 19.47 -1.09 10.66
N ASN A 477 19.85 -1.58 9.48
CA ASN A 477 21.24 -1.69 9.04
C ASN A 477 21.90 -0.30 8.96
N GLN A 478 21.19 0.71 8.44
CA GLN A 478 21.68 2.09 8.42
C GLN A 478 21.87 2.66 9.83
N THR A 479 20.94 2.38 10.74
CA THR A 479 21.00 2.84 12.14
C THR A 479 22.16 2.16 12.89
N LEU A 480 22.35 0.86 12.70
CA LEU A 480 23.46 0.11 13.28
C LEU A 480 24.81 0.67 12.81
N ALA A 481 24.95 0.92 11.50
CA ALA A 481 26.15 1.55 10.94
C ALA A 481 26.39 2.93 11.55
N SER A 482 25.35 3.76 11.71
CA SER A 482 25.48 5.10 12.30
C SER A 482 25.95 5.08 13.77
N LEU A 483 25.52 4.09 14.56
CA LEU A 483 25.95 3.91 15.94
C LEU A 483 27.43 3.52 16.01
N VAL A 484 27.86 2.58 15.17
CA VAL A 484 29.27 2.17 15.07
C VAL A 484 30.16 3.31 14.56
N MET A 485 29.66 4.14 13.65
CA MET A 485 30.37 5.36 13.20
C MET A 485 30.54 6.38 14.33
N ARG A 486 29.51 6.53 15.19
CA ARG A 486 29.55 7.43 16.35
C ARG A 486 30.49 6.94 17.43
N ASN A 487 30.47 5.65 17.74
CA ASN A 487 31.32 5.04 18.75
C ASN A 487 31.80 3.63 18.31
N PRO A 488 32.98 3.51 17.67
CA PRO A 488 33.53 2.23 17.26
C PRO A 488 33.84 1.27 18.43
N ASN A 489 33.93 1.76 19.68
CA ASN A 489 34.19 0.90 20.83
C ASN A 489 33.00 0.01 21.20
N LEU A 490 31.81 0.26 20.64
CA LEU A 490 30.65 -0.63 20.73
C LEU A 490 30.95 -2.07 20.27
N LEU A 491 31.92 -2.23 19.37
CA LEU A 491 32.36 -3.53 18.84
C LEU A 491 33.31 -4.29 19.77
N LYS A 492 33.83 -3.65 20.83
CA LYS A 492 34.83 -4.26 21.74
C LYS A 492 34.21 -4.96 22.96
N GLY A 493 32.93 -4.73 23.24
CA GLY A 493 32.23 -5.17 24.46
C GLY A 493 31.75 -6.63 24.49
N GLY A 494 32.33 -7.54 23.68
CA GLY A 494 31.98 -8.97 23.70
C GLY A 494 30.75 -9.38 22.87
N VAL A 495 30.11 -8.46 22.15
CA VAL A 495 29.03 -8.78 21.20
C VAL A 495 29.64 -9.36 19.92
N LYS A 496 29.49 -10.67 19.72
CA LYS A 496 29.80 -11.29 18.43
C LYS A 496 28.70 -10.96 17.43
N ILE A 497 29.02 -10.12 16.46
CA ILE A 497 28.12 -9.79 15.35
C ILE A 497 28.25 -10.89 14.31
N ASP A 498 27.13 -11.50 13.95
CA ASP A 498 27.04 -12.40 12.82
C ASP A 498 26.84 -11.56 11.55
N GLU A 499 27.91 -11.42 10.78
CA GLU A 499 27.94 -10.66 9.54
C GLU A 499 26.96 -11.20 8.49
N THR A 500 26.55 -12.47 8.58
CA THR A 500 25.59 -13.08 7.63
C THR A 500 24.17 -12.54 7.80
N LEU A 501 23.89 -11.88 8.93
CA LEU A 501 22.59 -11.30 9.25
C LEU A 501 22.45 -9.85 8.77
N LEU A 502 23.55 -9.25 8.30
CA LEU A 502 23.62 -7.83 7.94
C LEU A 502 23.54 -7.62 6.42
N ASP A 503 23.23 -6.39 6.03
CA ASP A 503 23.46 -5.96 4.64
C ASP A 503 24.96 -6.09 4.30
N PRO A 504 25.33 -6.62 3.11
CA PRO A 504 26.73 -6.85 2.75
C PRO A 504 27.64 -5.61 2.89
N ARG A 505 27.11 -4.42 2.65
CA ARG A 505 27.85 -3.15 2.79
C ARG A 505 28.08 -2.79 4.25
N VAL A 506 27.09 -3.02 5.11
CA VAL A 506 27.20 -2.79 6.56
C VAL A 506 28.07 -3.86 7.21
N ALA A 507 27.99 -5.12 6.76
CA ALA A 507 28.89 -6.19 7.19
C ALA A 507 30.36 -5.82 6.90
N LEU A 508 30.66 -5.41 5.66
CA LEU A 508 32.00 -4.98 5.27
C LEU A 508 32.47 -3.76 6.07
N PHE A 509 31.58 -2.78 6.28
CA PHE A 509 31.86 -1.61 7.10
C PHE A 509 32.19 -1.98 8.55
N ILE A 510 31.37 -2.82 9.19
CA ILE A 510 31.56 -3.27 10.58
C ILE A 510 32.86 -4.07 10.73
N LYS A 511 33.16 -4.96 9.77
CA LYS A 511 34.43 -5.70 9.73
C LYS A 511 35.65 -4.78 9.62
N THR A 512 35.53 -3.75 8.79
CA THR A 512 36.57 -2.71 8.64
C THR A 512 36.73 -1.89 9.92
N ALA A 513 35.62 -1.51 10.57
CA ALA A 513 35.62 -0.77 11.83
C ALA A 513 36.21 -1.59 12.99
N ALA A 514 35.91 -2.89 13.07
CA ALA A 514 36.42 -3.80 14.09
C ALA A 514 37.95 -3.97 14.01
N THR A 515 38.52 -3.92 12.80
CA THR A 515 39.96 -4.14 12.54
C THR A 515 40.79 -2.86 12.54
N SER A 516 40.18 -1.69 12.32
CA SER A 516 40.89 -0.41 12.15
C SER A 516 41.26 0.33 13.44
N GLY A 517 40.88 -0.17 14.62
CA GLY A 517 41.15 0.53 15.89
C GLY A 517 40.37 1.85 16.06
N THR A 518 40.61 2.58 17.15
CA THR A 518 39.83 3.76 17.62
C THR A 518 40.00 5.04 16.79
N GLU A 519 40.07 4.96 15.46
CA GLU A 519 39.90 6.16 14.65
C GLU A 519 38.41 6.55 14.63
N ALA A 520 38.04 7.63 15.34
CA ALA A 520 36.68 8.15 15.46
C ALA A 520 36.18 8.90 14.20
N ASP A 521 36.93 8.87 13.10
CA ASP A 521 36.59 9.59 11.89
C ASP A 521 35.81 8.68 10.93
N GLY A 522 34.47 8.73 11.03
CA GLY A 522 33.56 7.94 10.20
C GLY A 522 33.77 8.10 8.69
N LYS A 523 34.29 9.26 8.21
CA LYS A 523 34.60 9.45 6.77
C LYS A 523 35.79 8.61 6.33
N LYS A 524 36.82 8.47 7.18
CA LYS A 524 37.98 7.62 6.88
C LYS A 524 37.60 6.14 6.88
N LEU A 525 36.72 5.72 7.79
CA LEU A 525 36.21 4.34 7.83
C LEU A 525 35.38 4.02 6.59
N ILE A 526 34.52 4.94 6.14
CA ILE A 526 33.77 4.79 4.88
C ILE A 526 34.72 4.71 3.69
N ALA A 527 35.69 5.62 3.58
CA ALA A 527 36.67 5.61 2.49
C ALA A 527 37.52 4.32 2.46
N ARG A 528 37.82 3.72 3.62
CA ARG A 528 38.52 2.43 3.72
C ARG A 528 37.60 1.26 3.34
N ALA A 529 36.36 1.24 3.81
CA ALA A 529 35.37 0.21 3.46
C ALA A 529 34.99 0.27 1.96
N ALA A 530 35.09 1.45 1.35
CA ALA A 530 34.78 1.70 -0.05
C ALA A 530 35.88 1.26 -1.04
N LYS A 531 37.12 0.98 -0.56
CA LYS A 531 38.23 0.54 -1.44
C LYS A 531 37.89 -0.81 -2.07
N GLY A 532 37.56 -0.79 -3.36
CA GLY A 532 37.19 -1.97 -4.14
C GLY A 532 35.69 -2.14 -4.42
N THR A 533 34.86 -1.11 -4.18
CA THR A 533 33.41 -1.12 -4.45
C THR A 533 32.98 0.03 -5.38
N ASN A 534 31.85 -0.11 -6.09
CA ASN A 534 31.34 0.90 -7.05
C ASN A 534 30.87 2.19 -6.34
N GLU A 535 30.97 3.36 -6.97
CA GLU A 535 30.65 4.69 -6.38
C GLU A 535 29.26 4.80 -5.74
N ASN A 536 28.23 4.13 -6.30
CA ASN A 536 26.87 4.10 -5.73
C ASN A 536 26.75 3.39 -4.37
N SER A 537 27.74 2.57 -3.98
CA SER A 537 27.75 1.85 -2.71
C SER A 537 27.95 2.78 -1.50
N ASN A 538 28.49 3.98 -1.72
CA ASN A 538 28.89 4.91 -0.67
C ASN A 538 27.75 5.79 -0.15
N LEU A 539 26.77 6.13 -0.98
CA LEU A 539 25.72 7.08 -0.62
C LEU A 539 24.91 6.64 0.61
N ALA A 540 24.68 5.33 0.75
CA ALA A 540 23.92 4.77 1.87
C ALA A 540 24.71 4.81 3.20
N LEU A 541 26.03 4.62 3.15
CA LEU A 541 26.93 4.79 4.29
C LEU A 541 27.16 6.27 4.61
N GLU A 542 27.17 7.15 3.60
CA GLU A 542 27.22 8.61 3.78
C GLU A 542 25.98 9.14 4.50
N PHE A 543 24.78 8.63 4.19
CA PHE A 543 23.58 8.95 4.96
C PHE A 543 23.63 8.41 6.40
N ALA A 544 24.17 7.20 6.61
CA ALA A 544 24.41 6.69 7.96
C ALA A 544 25.40 7.57 8.74
N TYR A 545 26.42 8.12 8.06
CA TYR A 545 27.36 9.06 8.65
C TYR A 545 26.70 10.38 9.02
N LEU A 546 25.89 10.97 8.15
CA LEU A 546 25.12 12.18 8.48
C LEU A 546 24.21 11.95 9.70
N LYS A 547 23.52 10.80 9.75
CA LYS A 547 22.74 10.40 10.92
C LYS A 547 23.59 10.27 12.18
N SER A 548 24.83 9.78 12.07
CA SER A 548 25.75 9.67 13.20
C SER A 548 26.15 11.01 13.79
N GLN A 549 26.29 12.03 12.94
CA GLN A 549 26.67 13.39 13.32
C GLN A 549 25.51 14.22 13.88
N GLU A 550 24.25 13.83 13.66
CA GLU A 550 23.08 14.63 14.08
C GLU A 550 22.28 13.96 15.21
N LEU A 551 22.14 12.62 15.18
CA LEU A 551 21.22 11.91 16.07
C LEU A 551 21.84 11.48 17.40
N TRP A 552 23.13 11.15 17.39
CA TRP A 552 23.79 10.47 18.51
C TRP A 552 24.78 11.35 19.28
N ASN A 553 24.84 12.65 18.98
CA ASN A 553 25.82 13.54 19.62
C ASN A 553 25.59 13.67 21.13
N ASP A 554 24.34 13.75 21.55
CA ASP A 554 23.94 13.98 22.94
C ASP A 554 23.82 12.70 23.78
N PHE A 555 24.03 11.52 23.18
CA PHE A 555 23.92 10.22 23.84
C PHE A 555 25.23 9.85 24.55
N LYS A 556 25.12 9.30 25.76
CA LYS A 556 26.24 8.74 26.51
C LYS A 556 26.64 7.37 25.93
N ASP A 557 27.89 6.97 26.15
CA ASP A 557 28.41 5.67 25.66
C ASP A 557 27.59 4.46 26.14
N SER A 558 27.01 4.52 27.35
CA SER A 558 26.11 3.48 27.86
C SER A 558 24.79 3.41 27.08
N GLU A 559 24.23 4.57 26.71
CA GLU A 559 22.97 4.66 25.95
C GLU A 559 23.19 4.21 24.50
N LEU A 560 24.35 4.57 23.92
CA LEU A 560 24.76 4.06 22.61
C LEU A 560 24.94 2.54 22.62
N ALA A 561 25.45 1.98 23.71
CA ALA A 561 25.58 0.53 23.86
C ALA A 561 24.23 -0.17 23.95
N ASP A 562 23.27 0.37 24.70
CA ASP A 562 21.93 -0.20 24.79
C ASP A 562 21.18 -0.11 23.45
N GLU A 563 21.26 1.03 22.76
CA GLU A 563 20.68 1.19 21.42
C GLU A 563 21.33 0.25 20.39
N PHE A 564 22.65 0.09 20.44
CA PHE A 564 23.37 -0.83 19.58
C PHE A 564 22.89 -2.28 19.75
N HIS A 565 22.74 -2.74 21.00
CA HIS A 565 22.20 -4.08 21.28
C HIS A 565 20.74 -4.20 20.83
N GLY A 566 19.92 -3.18 21.10
CA GLY A 566 18.50 -3.17 20.74
C GLY A 566 18.28 -3.25 19.23
N ILE A 567 19.06 -2.50 18.44
CA ILE A 567 19.00 -2.51 16.98
C ILE A 567 19.54 -3.83 16.42
N TYR A 568 20.66 -4.33 16.93
CA TYR A 568 21.22 -5.61 16.49
C TYR A 568 20.24 -6.78 16.76
N ASN A 569 19.59 -6.81 17.93
CA ASN A 569 18.59 -7.83 18.24
C ASN A 569 17.33 -7.72 17.36
N LYS A 570 16.93 -6.51 16.94
CA LYS A 570 15.85 -6.33 15.95
C LYS A 570 16.24 -6.91 14.58
N ILE A 571 17.48 -6.71 14.14
CA ILE A 571 18.01 -7.28 12.89
C ILE A 571 18.03 -8.82 12.98
N ARG A 572 18.58 -9.38 14.07
CA ARG A 572 18.59 -10.83 14.32
C ARG A 572 17.19 -11.42 14.31
N HIS A 573 16.27 -10.81 15.05
CA HIS A 573 14.88 -11.27 15.11
C HIS A 573 14.24 -11.32 13.72
N ARG A 574 14.39 -10.25 12.92
CA ARG A 574 13.85 -10.19 11.57
C ARG A 574 14.46 -11.28 10.66
N LYS A 575 15.77 -11.45 10.70
CA LYS A 575 16.47 -12.40 9.81
C LYS A 575 16.19 -13.86 10.18
N ILE A 576 16.18 -14.18 11.47
CA ILE A 576 15.83 -15.53 11.97
C ILE A 576 14.36 -15.85 11.69
N SER A 577 13.45 -14.88 11.86
CA SER A 577 12.03 -15.07 11.50
C SER A 577 11.85 -15.34 10.02
N GLN A 578 12.62 -14.67 9.16
CA GLN A 578 12.61 -14.92 7.72
C GLN A 578 13.12 -16.34 7.40
N GLN A 579 14.25 -16.76 7.98
CA GLN A 579 14.81 -18.09 7.77
C GLN A 579 13.89 -19.21 8.27
N LEU A 580 13.18 -18.99 9.38
CA LEU A 580 12.17 -19.93 9.88
C LEU A 580 10.99 -20.07 8.90
N ALA A 581 10.54 -18.97 8.31
CA ALA A 581 9.48 -19.01 7.31
C ALA A 581 9.92 -19.73 6.02
N GLU A 582 11.17 -19.51 5.59
CA GLU A 582 11.76 -20.23 4.45
C GLU A 582 11.88 -21.74 4.74
N LEU A 583 12.39 -22.11 5.91
CA LEU A 583 12.48 -23.51 6.33
C LEU A 583 11.11 -24.17 6.46
N GLU A 584 10.07 -23.47 6.90
CA GLU A 584 8.71 -24.02 6.96
C GLU A 584 8.17 -24.36 5.56
N LEU A 585 8.49 -23.53 4.56
CA LEU A 585 8.15 -23.80 3.16
C LEU A 585 8.94 -25.00 2.63
N ASP A 586 10.23 -25.08 2.93
CA ASP A 586 11.09 -26.19 2.50
C ASP A 586 10.68 -27.52 3.15
N ILE A 587 10.27 -27.50 4.42
CA ILE A 587 9.73 -28.68 5.13
C ILE A 587 8.45 -29.15 4.44
N LYS A 588 7.50 -28.24 4.16
CA LYS A 588 6.25 -28.58 3.45
C LYS A 588 6.51 -29.15 2.06
N GLN A 589 7.49 -28.62 1.33
CA GLN A 589 7.88 -29.16 0.03
C GLN A 589 8.51 -30.55 0.15
N ALA A 590 9.38 -30.78 1.13
CA ALA A 590 9.98 -32.09 1.38
C ALA A 590 8.95 -33.13 1.84
N GLU A 591 7.92 -32.72 2.61
CA GLU A 591 6.79 -33.56 3.00
C GLU A 591 5.94 -33.97 1.79
N LEU A 592 5.62 -33.02 0.91
CA LEU A 592 4.90 -33.30 -0.35
C LEU A 592 5.71 -34.22 -1.28
N GLY A 593 7.04 -34.07 -1.30
CA GLY A 593 7.97 -34.95 -2.01
C GLY A 593 8.23 -36.30 -1.35
N LYS A 594 7.68 -36.56 -0.16
CA LYS A 594 7.93 -37.76 0.66
C LYS A 594 9.41 -38.03 0.98
N GLU A 595 10.22 -36.97 1.09
CA GLU A 595 11.66 -37.03 1.39
C GLU A 595 11.92 -37.04 2.90
N SER A 596 11.62 -38.16 3.59
CA SER A 596 11.64 -38.25 5.06
C SER A 596 12.97 -37.86 5.72
N GLY A 597 14.11 -38.16 5.10
CA GLY A 597 15.43 -37.76 5.61
C GLY A 597 15.66 -36.25 5.58
N LYS A 598 15.17 -35.57 4.53
CA LYS A 598 15.27 -34.12 4.37
C LYS A 598 14.33 -33.38 5.30
N VAL A 599 13.13 -33.92 5.54
CA VAL A 599 12.19 -33.41 6.55
C VAL A 599 12.83 -33.39 7.93
N ALA A 600 13.50 -34.49 8.34
CA ALA A 600 14.17 -34.56 9.63
C ALA A 600 15.32 -33.54 9.76
N GLU A 601 16.11 -33.36 8.71
CA GLU A 601 17.20 -32.37 8.67
C GLU A 601 16.67 -30.93 8.79
N LEU A 602 15.66 -30.57 7.99
CA LEU A 602 15.07 -29.23 7.97
C LEU A 602 14.33 -28.91 9.27
N ALA A 603 13.61 -29.88 9.84
CA ALA A 603 12.97 -29.73 11.15
C ALA A 603 14.01 -29.53 12.27
N GLY A 604 15.16 -30.20 12.19
CA GLY A 604 16.28 -29.97 13.11
C GLY A 604 16.86 -28.55 13.02
N LYS A 605 17.01 -28.02 11.80
CA LYS A 605 17.43 -26.61 11.58
C LYS A 605 16.39 -25.61 12.09
N PHE A 606 15.11 -25.88 11.83
CA PHE A 606 13.99 -25.06 12.29
C PHE A 606 13.95 -24.97 13.82
N SER A 607 14.08 -26.11 14.51
CA SER A 607 14.08 -26.15 15.99
C SER A 607 15.21 -25.32 16.59
N LYS A 608 16.43 -25.41 16.03
CA LYS A 608 17.58 -24.61 16.50
C LYS A 608 17.33 -23.11 16.37
N LEU A 609 16.84 -22.66 15.21
CA LEU A 609 16.54 -21.25 14.97
C LEU A 609 15.35 -20.74 15.80
N ALA A 610 14.36 -21.59 16.09
CA ALA A 610 13.23 -21.24 16.95
C ALA A 610 13.68 -21.03 18.41
N VAL A 611 14.61 -21.85 18.90
CA VAL A 611 15.24 -21.67 20.22
C VAL A 611 16.05 -20.37 20.29
N GLU A 612 16.80 -20.05 19.23
CA GLU A 612 17.55 -18.79 19.14
C GLU A 612 16.62 -17.57 19.08
N LEU A 613 15.50 -17.65 18.35
CA LEU A 613 14.52 -16.56 18.31
C LEU A 613 13.89 -16.30 19.68
N ALA A 614 13.59 -17.37 20.42
CA ALA A 614 13.04 -17.28 21.78
C ALA A 614 14.04 -16.68 22.78
N SER A 615 15.34 -16.97 22.66
CA SER A 615 16.35 -16.37 23.54
C SER A 615 16.48 -14.86 23.33
N ILE A 616 16.41 -14.38 22.08
CA ILE A 616 16.41 -12.95 21.75
C ILE A 616 15.20 -12.21 22.36
N GLN A 617 14.04 -12.88 22.44
CA GLN A 617 12.84 -12.32 23.05
C GLN A 617 12.95 -12.22 24.59
N ASN A 618 13.65 -13.17 25.21
CA ASN A 618 13.84 -13.20 26.67
C ASN A 618 14.89 -12.21 27.17
N GLU A 619 15.89 -11.85 26.35
CA GLU A 619 16.86 -10.79 26.67
C GLU A 619 16.20 -9.40 26.89
N LYS A 620 15.02 -9.16 26.31
CA LYS A 620 14.22 -7.93 26.56
C LYS A 620 13.57 -7.90 27.94
N THR A 621 13.31 -9.06 28.54
CA THR A 621 12.54 -9.18 29.79
C THR A 621 13.43 -9.02 31.02
N GLN A 622 14.71 -9.38 30.93
CA GLN A 622 15.68 -9.28 32.04
C GLN A 622 16.27 -7.88 32.26
N LYS A 623 16.18 -6.95 31.29
CA LYS A 623 16.66 -5.56 31.44
C LYS A 623 15.61 -4.57 31.97
N ASN A 624 14.35 -4.99 32.10
CA ASN A 624 13.24 -4.19 32.65
C ASN A 624 12.83 -4.60 34.08
N GLN A 625 13.65 -5.44 34.73
CA GLN A 625 13.69 -5.67 36.18
C GLN A 625 14.98 -5.06 36.71
#